data_AF-A0A971B1C7-F1
#
_entry.id   AF-A0A971B1C7-F1
#
_cell.length_a   1.000
_cell.length_b   1.000
_cell.length_c   1.000
_cell.angle_alpha   90.00
_cell.angle_beta   90.00
_cell.angle_gamma   90.00
#
_symmetry.space_group_name_H-M   'P 1'
#
loop_
_entity.id
_entity.type
_entity.pdbx_description
1 polymer ?
#
loop_
_entity_poly.entity_id
_entity_poly.type
_entity_poly.pdbx_seq_one_letter_code
_entity_poly.pdbx_strand_id
1 'polypeptide(L)' 'MSEFDTVYSAASQLPVADRLRLIDALAAMVPDDHPPTLPEVWLSEIERRCAEVDTGAVTTEPWEDVRSRLFENHGLSDAD' A
#
# COMPACT_ATOMS: atom_id res chain seq x y z
N MET A 1 -13.02 -24.65 14.17
CA MET A 1 -12.85 -23.22 13.82
C MET A 1 -11.35 -22.96 13.88
N SER A 2 -10.76 -22.42 12.82
CA SER A 2 -9.31 -22.18 12.79
C SER A 2 -8.94 -20.97 13.68
N GLU A 3 -7.66 -20.85 14.02
CA GLU A 3 -7.13 -19.66 14.69
C GLU A 3 -7.38 -18.40 13.84
N PHE A 4 -7.20 -18.54 12.51
CA PHE A 4 -7.54 -17.48 11.56
C PHE A 4 -9.00 -17.04 11.67
N ASP A 5 -9.95 -17.98 11.63
CA ASP A 5 -11.39 -17.65 11.72
C ASP A 5 -11.73 -16.93 13.03
N THR A 6 -11.07 -17.31 14.12
CA THR A 6 -11.27 -16.71 15.44
C THR A 6 -10.76 -15.26 15.46
N VAL A 7 -9.55 -15.03 14.96
CA VAL A 7 -8.96 -13.67 14.85
C VAL A 7 -9.76 -12.80 13.88
N TYR A 8 -10.15 -13.34 12.73
CA TYR A 8 -10.96 -12.64 11.75
C TYR A 8 -12.32 -12.24 12.32
N SER A 9 -13.00 -13.16 13.01
CA SER A 9 -14.27 -12.87 13.67
C SER A 9 -14.11 -11.75 14.71
N ALA A 10 -13.10 -11.82 15.58
CA ALA A 10 -12.83 -10.78 16.56
C ALA A 10 -12.52 -9.41 15.91
N ALA A 11 -11.64 -9.38 14.90
CA ALA A 11 -11.29 -8.17 14.17
C ALA A 11 -12.50 -7.55 13.45
N SER A 12 -13.43 -8.37 12.93
CA SER A 12 -14.62 -7.89 12.22
C SER A 12 -15.55 -7.04 13.10
N GLN A 13 -15.55 -7.28 14.42
CA GLN A 13 -16.40 -6.58 15.40
C GLN A 13 -15.78 -5.28 15.91
N LEU A 14 -14.52 -5.00 15.59
CA LEU A 14 -13.86 -3.77 16.01
C LEU A 14 -14.43 -2.54 15.27
N PRO A 15 -14.42 -1.36 15.91
CA PRO A 15 -14.66 -0.09 15.23
C PRO A 15 -13.74 0.09 14.02
N VAL A 16 -14.19 0.82 13.00
CA VAL A 16 -13.42 1.06 11.77
C VAL A 16 -12.01 1.58 12.06
N ALA A 17 -11.86 2.55 12.97
CA ALA A 17 -10.57 3.11 13.36
C ALA A 17 -9.61 2.05 13.95
N ASP A 18 -10.13 1.16 14.80
CA ASP A 18 -9.31 0.10 15.39
C ASP A 18 -8.96 -0.99 14.36
N ARG A 19 -9.84 -1.27 13.39
CA ARG A 19 -9.53 -2.17 12.27
C ARG A 19 -8.42 -1.61 11.39
N LEU A 20 -8.45 -0.32 11.07
CA LEU A 20 -7.38 0.33 10.31
C LEU A 20 -6.04 0.24 11.07
N ARG A 21 -6.05 0.59 12.36
CA ARG A 21 -4.84 0.45 13.21
C ARG A 21 -4.33 -0.99 13.27
N LEU A 22 -5.22 -1.98 13.33
CA LEU A 22 -4.84 -3.39 13.32
C LEU A 22 -4.23 -3.81 11.97
N ILE A 23 -4.79 -3.34 10.85
CA ILE A 23 -4.24 -3.60 9.51
C ILE A 23 -2.81 -3.05 9.42
N ASP A 24 -2.58 -1.81 9.86
CA ASP A 24 -1.26 -1.19 9.82
C ASP A 24 -0.24 -1.97 10.69
N ALA A 25 -0.65 -2.35 11.90
CA ALA A 25 0.20 -3.14 12.80
C ALA A 25 0.54 -4.52 12.23
N LEU A 26 -0.43 -5.19 11.59
CA LEU A 26 -0.22 -6.49 10.93
C LEU A 26 0.70 -6.34 9.71
N ALA A 27 0.48 -5.33 8.88
CA ALA A 27 1.30 -5.06 7.70
C ALA A 27 2.76 -4.80 8.08
N ALA A 28 3.01 -4.02 9.14
CA ALA A 28 4.36 -3.73 9.64
C ALA A 28 5.12 -4.95 10.18
N MET A 29 4.43 -6.06 10.48
CA MET A 29 5.05 -7.31 10.92
C MET A 29 5.41 -8.25 9.77
N VAL A 30 4.93 -7.98 8.55
CA VAL A 30 5.24 -8.81 7.37
C VAL A 30 6.66 -8.44 6.88
N PRO A 31 7.58 -9.41 6.81
CA PRO A 31 8.92 -9.16 6.26
C PRO A 31 8.89 -8.73 4.78
N ASP A 32 9.81 -7.84 4.38
CA ASP A 32 9.90 -7.32 3.01
C ASP A 32 10.14 -8.41 1.94
N ASP A 33 10.74 -9.54 2.32
CA ASP A 33 10.99 -10.69 1.45
C ASP A 33 9.76 -11.59 1.27
N HIS A 34 8.63 -11.25 1.91
CA HIS A 34 7.35 -11.95 1.78
C HIS A 34 6.25 -11.02 1.21
N PRO A 35 6.43 -10.50 -0.02
CA PRO A 35 5.42 -9.66 -0.63
C PRO A 35 4.12 -10.46 -0.84
N PRO A 36 2.95 -9.79 -0.81
CA PRO A 36 1.70 -10.45 -1.14
C PRO A 36 1.73 -10.96 -2.58
N THR A 37 1.07 -12.08 -2.84
CA THR A 37 0.87 -12.55 -4.21
C THR A 37 0.00 -11.54 -4.96
N LEU A 38 0.58 -10.89 -5.97
CA LEU A 38 -0.14 -9.98 -6.84
C LEU A 38 -0.82 -10.74 -7.98
N PRO A 39 -2.02 -10.32 -8.41
CA PRO A 39 -2.62 -10.83 -9.65
C PRO A 39 -1.72 -10.56 -10.86
N GLU A 40 -1.72 -11.48 -11.83
CA GLU A 40 -0.90 -11.39 -13.05
C GLU A 40 -1.03 -10.04 -13.77
N VAL A 41 -2.24 -9.48 -13.82
CA VAL A 41 -2.49 -8.18 -14.46
C VAL A 41 -1.69 -7.04 -13.81
N TRP A 42 -1.48 -7.10 -12.49
CA TRP A 42 -0.66 -6.11 -11.79
C TRP A 42 0.83 -6.35 -11.99
N LEU A 43 1.27 -7.62 -12.05
CA LEU A 43 2.66 -7.95 -12.37
C LEU A 43 3.03 -7.44 -13.77
N SER A 44 2.20 -7.73 -14.77
CA SER A 44 2.40 -7.25 -16.14
C SER A 44 2.44 -5.72 -16.22
N GLU A 45 1.59 -5.02 -15.45
CA GLU A 45 1.59 -3.55 -15.43
C GLU A 45 2.84 -2.98 -14.75
N ILE A 46 3.33 -3.60 -13.67
CA ILE A 46 4.57 -3.21 -13.01
C ILE A 46 5.74 -3.37 -13.98
N GLU A 47 5.87 -4.52 -14.62
CA GLU A 47 6.94 -4.79 -15.60
C GLU A 47 6.91 -3.77 -16.76
N ARG A 48 5.71 -3.48 -17.31
CA ARG A 48 5.54 -2.49 -18.36
C ARG A 48 5.99 -1.10 -17.91
N ARG A 49 5.58 -0.65 -16.72
CA ARG A 49 5.96 0.68 -16.19
C ARG A 49 7.43 0.78 -15.84
N CYS A 50 8.03 -0.27 -15.29
CA CYS A 50 9.48 -0.32 -15.05
C CYS A 50 10.23 -0.15 -16.38
N ALA A 51 9.84 -0.89 -17.42
CA ALA A 51 10.46 -0.77 -18.74
C ALA A 51 10.31 0.64 -19.34
N GLU A 52 9.15 1.29 -19.18
CA GLU A 52 8.95 2.67 -19.64
C GLU A 52 9.88 3.67 -18.94
N VAL A 53 10.10 3.51 -17.64
CA VAL A 53 11.03 4.34 -16.87
C VAL A 53 12.48 4.05 -17.28
N ASP A 54 12.88 2.78 -17.33
CA ASP A 54 14.24 2.36 -17.64
C ASP A 54 14.68 2.77 -19.05
N THR A 55 13.75 2.77 -20.01
CA THR A 55 13.99 3.18 -21.39
C THR A 55 13.88 4.69 -21.60
N GLY A 56 13.41 5.45 -20.61
CA GLY A 56 13.11 6.87 -20.74
C GLY A 56 11.94 7.17 -21.68
N ALA A 57 11.05 6.19 -21.92
CA ALA A 57 9.84 6.36 -22.71
C ALA A 57 8.82 7.29 -22.02
N VAL A 58 8.96 7.49 -20.72
CA VAL A 58 8.14 8.40 -19.91
C VAL A 58 9.01 9.42 -19.19
N THR A 59 8.49 10.63 -19.00
CA THR A 59 9.08 11.62 -18.09
C THR A 59 8.58 11.34 -16.68
N THR A 60 9.49 11.03 -15.76
CA THR A 60 9.18 10.83 -14.34
C THR A 60 9.23 12.16 -13.59
N GLU A 61 8.49 12.21 -12.49
CA GLU A 61 8.50 13.30 -11.53
C GLU A 61 8.93 12.73 -10.17
N PRO A 62 9.76 13.44 -9.38
CA PRO A 62 10.09 13.02 -8.02
C PRO A 62 8.83 12.78 -7.18
N TRP A 63 8.86 11.75 -6.33
CA TRP A 63 7.71 11.40 -5.50
C TRP A 63 7.38 12.52 -4.51
N GLU A 64 8.39 13.21 -4.00
CA GLU A 64 8.28 14.32 -3.05
C GLU A 64 7.46 15.48 -3.64
N ASP A 65 7.64 15.77 -4.93
CA ASP A 65 6.89 16.82 -5.64
C ASP A 65 5.42 16.41 -5.85
N VAL A 66 5.18 15.15 -6.23
CA VAL A 66 3.84 14.59 -6.37
C VAL A 66 3.10 14.59 -5.03
N ARG A 67 3.75 14.11 -3.97
CA ARG A 67 3.21 14.06 -2.61
C ARG A 67 2.85 15.45 -2.11
N SER A 68 3.75 16.43 -2.26
CA SER A 68 3.53 17.82 -1.84
C SER A 68 2.26 18.39 -2.47
N ARG A 69 2.08 18.24 -3.80
CA ARG A 69 0.86 18.71 -4.47
C ARG A 69 -0.40 18.02 -3.98
N LEU A 70 -0.36 16.72 -3.72
CA LEU A 70 -1.52 15.97 -3.20
C LEU A 70 -1.95 16.50 -1.84
N PHE A 71 -0.98 16.78 -0.97
CA PHE A 71 -1.22 17.21 0.40
C PHE A 71 -1.72 18.65 0.44
N GLU A 72 -1.12 19.55 -0.35
CA GLU A 72 -1.60 20.92 -0.56
C GLU A 72 -3.05 20.95 -1.07
N ASN A 73 -3.38 20.13 -2.08
CA ASN A 73 -4.71 20.10 -2.68
C ASN A 73 -5.81 19.55 -1.76
N HIS A 74 -5.43 18.73 -0.77
CA HIS A 74 -6.37 18.10 0.17
C HIS A 74 -6.28 18.64 1.60
N GLY A 75 -5.46 19.68 1.85
CA GLY A 75 -5.30 20.29 3.17
C GLY A 75 -4.73 19.34 4.23
N LEU A 76 -3.98 18.31 3.81
CA LEU A 76 -3.31 17.36 4.69
C LEU A 76 -1.91 17.90 5.01
N SER A 77 -1.50 17.92 6.27
CA SER A 77 -0.09 18.19 6.59
C SER A 77 0.72 16.92 6.39
N ASP A 78 1.92 17.05 5.85
CA ASP A 78 2.89 15.96 5.86
C ASP A 78 3.12 15.54 7.32
N ALA A 79 2.55 14.40 7.70
CA ALA A 79 2.98 13.71 8.90
C ALA A 79 4.22 12.91 8.48
N ASP A 80 5.34 13.25 9.11
CA ASP A 80 6.64 12.59 8.98
C ASP A 80 6.58 11.10 9.34
#